data_AF-A0A7V8VVV0-F1
#
_entry.id   AF-A0A7V8VVV0-F1
#
_cell.length_a   1.000
_cell.length_b   1.000
_cell.length_c   1.000
_cell.angle_alpha   90.00
_cell.angle_beta   90.00
_cell.angle_gamma   90.00
#
_symmetry.space_group_name_H-M   'P 1'
#
loop_
_entity.id
_entity.type
_entity.pdbx_description
1 polymer ?
#
loop_
_entity_poly.entity_id
_entity_poly.type
_entity_poly.pdbx_seq_one_letter_code
_entity_poly.pdbx_strand_id
1 'polypeptide(L)'
;VTFQPCLIAGPDTVTATASIVFGAGEGSGVIGVLDDPSGAGLKDGETIGVWLVAEVVSPDSAPIIVERTLLDRAGFAARASGVIDLSTIAPLAFVPDQKGQQTIPKLAGLTLIAVDVARLPSLFAVRDALSADLFGQLHLFGPSIATLRNSLQFEHGLTSGYDSIPAGPNLIAFTVSQVDPADEQSGLDVTADLLVQNQRIIALGDVASPLDDLAPYLVTGALNQIAEQILMEPLVASGDDSAANLVRPTIGAIFEESERAGVPLTAVTTADQLAGLAHSEDALARIQAALDQNFVVVVPEAAATIGDVPVSGWWLIDPVSGRTWDQTESGRGFAGGRIVHRSSLARADVSYAKLLNNVRLWAAPYAALGRCIGIVIAAAVSVSDYTSTGNVVNSAIETFKNVNPTDAKNCV
;
A
#
# COMPACT_ATOMS: atom_id res chain seq x y z
N VAL A 1 11.28 -9.72 -24.23
CA VAL A 1 10.02 -9.12 -23.70
C VAL A 1 10.05 -7.63 -23.89
N THR A 2 8.99 -7.02 -24.42
CA THR A 2 8.93 -5.57 -24.63
C THR A 2 8.08 -4.89 -23.55
N PHE A 3 8.68 -4.00 -22.78
CA PHE A 3 8.01 -3.12 -21.83
C PHE A 3 8.10 -1.69 -22.35
N GLN A 4 6.98 -0.99 -22.51
CA GLN A 4 6.99 0.41 -22.97
C GLN A 4 6.48 1.31 -21.85
N PRO A 5 7.37 2.03 -21.14
CA PRO A 5 6.94 2.98 -20.13
C PRO A 5 6.04 4.05 -20.76
N CYS A 6 4.96 4.39 -20.07
CA CYS A 6 4.06 5.48 -20.42
C CYS A 6 3.84 6.33 -19.18
N LEU A 7 4.10 7.63 -19.28
CA LEU A 7 3.83 8.61 -18.24
C LEU A 7 2.60 9.42 -18.65
N ILE A 8 1.58 9.44 -17.80
CA ILE A 8 0.41 10.31 -17.97
C ILE A 8 0.51 11.41 -16.92
N ALA A 9 0.55 12.66 -17.35
CA ALA A 9 0.67 13.84 -16.49
C ALA A 9 -0.46 14.83 -16.83
N GLY A 10 -1.55 14.79 -16.05
CA GLY A 10 -2.75 15.55 -16.38
C GLY A 10 -3.34 15.09 -17.73
N PRO A 11 -3.59 16.00 -18.70
CA PRO A 11 -4.06 15.63 -20.03
C PRO A 11 -2.94 15.11 -20.96
N ASP A 12 -1.66 15.28 -20.58
CA ASP A 12 -0.53 14.92 -21.42
C ASP A 12 -0.15 13.45 -21.22
N THR A 13 0.14 12.76 -22.32
CA THR A 13 0.66 11.39 -22.31
C THR A 13 2.01 11.37 -23.01
N VAL A 14 3.04 10.91 -22.30
CA VAL A 14 4.39 10.72 -22.82
C VAL A 14 4.69 9.22 -22.81
N THR A 15 4.67 8.61 -23.99
CA THR A 15 5.07 7.22 -24.17
C THR A 15 6.55 7.16 -24.52
N ALA A 16 7.30 6.22 -23.95
CA ALA A 16 8.66 5.95 -24.36
C ALA A 16 8.72 5.67 -25.86
N THR A 17 9.67 6.28 -26.58
CA THR A 17 9.81 6.13 -28.03
C THR A 17 10.31 4.75 -28.44
N ALA A 18 10.87 3.98 -27.51
CA ALA A 18 11.29 2.60 -27.69
C ALA A 18 10.80 1.74 -26.53
N SER A 19 10.41 0.50 -26.83
CA SER A 19 10.16 -0.50 -25.80
C SER A 19 11.50 -0.95 -25.20
N ILE A 20 11.55 -1.05 -23.87
CA ILE A 20 12.59 -1.78 -23.16
C ILE A 20 12.46 -3.24 -23.55
N VAL A 21 13.45 -3.75 -24.28
CA VAL A 21 13.48 -5.16 -24.67
C VAL A 21 14.37 -5.93 -23.69
N PHE A 22 13.74 -6.73 -22.83
CA PHE A 22 14.49 -7.69 -22.01
C PHE A 22 14.96 -8.83 -22.91
N GLY A 23 16.29 -8.88 -23.06
CA GLY A 23 17.01 -9.72 -23.98
C GLY A 23 16.63 -9.39 -25.42
N ALA A 24 17.44 -8.64 -26.17
CA ALA A 24 17.40 -8.61 -27.62
C ALA A 24 18.70 -8.01 -28.12
N GLY A 25 19.55 -8.84 -28.70
CA GLY A 25 20.76 -8.37 -29.36
C GLY A 25 21.71 -9.52 -29.63
N GLU A 26 21.83 -9.89 -30.91
CA GLU A 26 22.98 -10.62 -31.43
C GLU A 26 24.24 -9.76 -31.19
N GLY A 27 25.02 -10.09 -30.15
CA GLY A 27 26.35 -9.49 -29.91
C GLY A 27 26.60 -8.86 -28.54
N SER A 28 25.59 -8.56 -27.73
CA SER A 28 25.79 -8.10 -26.33
C SER A 28 24.48 -8.05 -25.53
N GLY A 29 23.53 -8.93 -25.83
CA GLY A 29 22.18 -8.89 -25.25
C GLY A 29 21.73 -10.22 -24.65
N VAL A 30 20.97 -10.10 -23.56
CA VAL A 30 20.31 -11.10 -22.68
C VAL A 30 19.32 -12.05 -23.42
N ILE A 31 19.53 -12.42 -24.70
CA ILE A 31 18.62 -13.32 -25.46
C ILE A 31 19.18 -14.71 -25.77
N GLY A 32 20.22 -15.17 -25.06
CA GLY A 32 20.51 -16.62 -24.97
C GLY A 32 19.35 -17.46 -24.36
N VAL A 33 18.30 -16.77 -23.87
CA VAL A 33 17.26 -17.34 -23.02
C VAL A 33 16.12 -18.02 -23.77
N LEU A 34 15.90 -17.73 -25.05
CA LEU A 34 14.72 -18.25 -25.76
C LEU A 34 14.99 -19.47 -26.67
N ASP A 35 16.25 -19.76 -26.99
CA ASP A 35 16.59 -20.80 -27.99
C ASP A 35 16.78 -22.22 -27.41
N ASP A 36 16.74 -22.39 -26.08
CA ASP A 36 16.81 -23.71 -25.44
C ASP A 36 15.68 -23.89 -24.40
N PRO A 37 14.48 -24.33 -24.81
CA PRO A 37 13.38 -24.61 -23.87
C PRO A 37 13.65 -25.82 -22.95
N SER A 38 14.79 -26.51 -23.08
CA SER A 38 15.11 -27.74 -22.34
C SER A 38 16.16 -27.57 -21.22
N GLY A 39 16.84 -26.43 -21.15
CA GLY A 39 17.81 -26.13 -20.10
C GLY A 39 17.14 -25.79 -18.77
N ALA A 40 17.13 -26.73 -17.82
CA ALA A 40 16.76 -26.47 -16.44
C ALA A 40 17.83 -25.59 -15.76
N GLY A 41 17.49 -24.33 -15.48
CA GLY A 41 18.36 -23.39 -14.76
C GLY A 41 18.19 -21.95 -15.21
N LEU A 42 18.59 -21.01 -14.35
CA LEU A 42 18.73 -19.59 -14.69
C LEU A 42 19.72 -19.44 -15.84
N LYS A 43 19.31 -18.75 -16.89
CA LYS A 43 20.19 -18.52 -18.04
C LYS A 43 21.02 -17.27 -17.83
N ASP A 44 22.23 -17.26 -18.37
CA ASP A 44 23.10 -16.09 -18.26
C ASP A 44 22.40 -14.84 -18.82
N GLY A 45 22.47 -13.76 -18.04
CA GLY A 45 21.80 -12.50 -18.32
C GLY A 45 20.31 -12.41 -17.93
N GLU A 46 19.65 -13.48 -17.49
CA GLU A 46 18.22 -13.44 -17.17
C GLU A 46 17.90 -12.46 -16.03
N THR A 47 16.83 -11.66 -16.20
CA THR A 47 16.45 -10.61 -15.24
C THR A 47 16.05 -11.21 -13.88
N ILE A 48 16.81 -10.88 -12.84
CA ILE A 48 16.53 -11.28 -11.44
C ILE A 48 15.70 -10.24 -10.67
N GLY A 49 15.66 -8.99 -11.12
CA GLY A 49 14.87 -7.93 -10.50
C GLY A 49 14.66 -6.72 -11.41
N VAL A 50 13.56 -6.01 -11.18
CA VAL A 50 13.18 -4.76 -11.85
C VAL A 50 12.53 -3.84 -10.83
N TRP A 51 13.00 -2.60 -10.80
CA TRP A 51 12.52 -1.56 -9.91
C TRP A 51 12.02 -0.35 -10.69
N LEU A 52 10.95 0.25 -10.20
CA LEU A 52 10.56 1.60 -10.55
C LEU A 52 11.21 2.55 -9.54
N VAL A 53 12.07 3.44 -10.01
CA VAL A 53 12.68 4.48 -9.18
C VAL A 53 12.04 5.81 -9.53
N ALA A 54 11.46 6.48 -8.54
CA ALA A 54 10.94 7.82 -8.65
C ALA A 54 11.82 8.76 -7.82
N GLU A 55 12.36 9.80 -8.47
CA GLU A 55 13.11 10.86 -7.80
C GLU A 55 12.26 12.12 -7.77
N VAL A 56 12.03 12.64 -6.56
CA VAL A 56 11.28 13.88 -6.33
C VAL A 56 12.26 14.98 -5.97
N VAL A 57 12.44 15.91 -6.90
CA VAL A 57 13.30 17.08 -6.69
C VAL A 57 12.41 18.28 -6.36
N SER A 58 12.51 18.77 -5.11
CA SER A 58 11.86 20.01 -4.69
C SER A 58 12.90 21.13 -4.56
N PRO A 59 12.54 22.40 -4.85
CA PRO A 59 13.43 23.52 -4.55
C PRO A 59 13.87 23.49 -3.08
N ASP A 60 15.14 23.77 -2.84
CA ASP A 60 15.74 23.92 -1.50
C ASP A 60 15.68 22.68 -0.58
N SER A 61 15.35 21.51 -1.12
CA SER A 61 15.32 20.24 -0.37
C SER A 61 16.17 19.18 -1.03
N ALA A 62 16.69 18.24 -0.24
CA ALA A 62 17.34 17.06 -0.79
C ALA A 62 16.32 16.24 -1.62
N PRO A 63 16.74 15.63 -2.76
CA PRO A 63 15.87 14.75 -3.51
C PRO A 63 15.34 13.60 -2.65
N ILE A 64 14.07 13.29 -2.80
CA ILE A 64 13.46 12.08 -2.21
C ILE A 64 13.49 11.01 -3.28
N ILE A 65 14.21 9.92 -3.04
CA ILE A 65 14.27 8.77 -3.94
C ILE A 65 13.38 7.69 -3.35
N VAL A 66 12.40 7.24 -4.13
CA VAL A 66 11.56 6.09 -3.78
C VAL A 66 11.74 5.00 -4.81
N GLU A 67 11.93 3.79 -4.29
CA GLU A 67 12.09 2.58 -5.08
C GLU A 67 10.89 1.67 -4.84
N ARG A 68 10.24 1.25 -5.93
CA ARG A 68 9.16 0.26 -5.92
C ARG A 68 9.60 -0.98 -6.67
N THR A 69 9.58 -2.11 -5.98
CA THR A 69 9.89 -3.41 -6.58
C THR A 69 8.76 -3.85 -7.53
N LEU A 70 9.06 -3.91 -8.84
CA LEU A 70 8.13 -4.42 -9.85
C LEU A 70 8.26 -5.94 -10.03
N LEU A 71 9.51 -6.41 -10.04
CA LEU A 71 9.87 -7.82 -10.06
C LEU A 71 11.06 -8.01 -9.14
N ASP A 72 10.99 -9.05 -8.32
CA ASP A 72 12.10 -9.52 -7.51
C ASP A 72 12.00 -11.03 -7.41
N ARG A 73 12.99 -11.72 -7.96
CA ARG A 73 13.09 -13.18 -7.93
C ARG A 73 14.14 -13.68 -6.94
N ALA A 74 15.05 -12.81 -6.50
CA ALA A 74 16.10 -13.17 -5.55
C ALA A 74 15.60 -13.12 -4.10
N GLY A 75 14.57 -12.31 -3.83
CA GLY A 75 14.14 -12.00 -2.48
C GLY A 75 15.00 -10.88 -1.86
N PHE A 76 14.42 -10.18 -0.89
CA PHE A 76 15.09 -9.06 -0.24
C PHE A 76 16.26 -9.52 0.63
N ALA A 77 16.10 -10.62 1.37
CA ALA A 77 17.13 -11.15 2.27
C ALA A 77 18.41 -11.53 1.51
N ALA A 78 18.28 -12.24 0.38
CA ALA A 78 19.42 -12.61 -0.45
C ALA A 78 20.19 -11.37 -0.94
N ARG A 79 19.47 -10.33 -1.41
CA ARG A 79 20.11 -9.07 -1.81
C ARG A 79 20.77 -8.33 -0.66
N ALA A 80 20.08 -8.21 0.47
CA ALA A 80 20.61 -7.53 1.65
C ALA A 80 21.90 -8.19 2.17
N SER A 81 22.00 -9.52 2.05
CA SER A 81 23.21 -10.27 2.40
C SER A 81 24.38 -10.08 1.42
N GLY A 82 24.12 -9.56 0.21
CA GLY A 82 25.09 -9.49 -0.89
C GLY A 82 25.39 -10.84 -1.55
N VAL A 83 24.75 -11.93 -1.13
CA VAL A 83 24.93 -13.28 -1.66
C VAL A 83 23.63 -13.74 -2.31
N ILE A 84 23.63 -13.84 -3.63
CA ILE A 84 22.49 -14.32 -4.41
C ILE A 84 22.82 -15.70 -4.97
N ASP A 85 22.13 -16.73 -4.49
CA ASP A 85 22.23 -18.07 -5.07
C ASP A 85 21.38 -18.17 -6.33
N LEU A 86 22.02 -18.06 -7.49
CA LEU A 86 21.35 -18.17 -8.79
C LEU A 86 20.78 -19.57 -9.05
N SER A 87 21.12 -20.60 -8.28
CA SER A 87 20.56 -21.93 -8.48
C SER A 87 19.16 -22.10 -7.88
N THR A 88 18.76 -21.22 -6.94
CA THR A 88 17.48 -21.29 -6.23
C THR A 88 16.38 -20.45 -6.89
N ILE A 89 16.76 -19.52 -7.76
CA ILE A 89 15.82 -18.60 -8.39
C ILE A 89 15.14 -19.29 -9.58
N ALA A 90 13.81 -19.51 -9.45
CA ALA A 90 12.99 -20.15 -10.49
C ALA A 90 12.95 -19.32 -11.79
N PRO A 91 13.06 -19.91 -13.00
CA PRO A 91 13.01 -19.23 -14.30
C PRO A 91 11.82 -18.28 -14.48
N LEU A 92 11.97 -17.25 -15.33
CA LEU A 92 10.85 -16.38 -15.70
C LEU A 92 9.73 -17.18 -16.38
N ALA A 93 8.52 -17.05 -15.84
CA ALA A 93 7.31 -17.51 -16.50
C ALA A 93 6.90 -16.50 -17.59
N PHE A 94 6.84 -16.97 -18.83
CA PHE A 94 6.36 -16.20 -19.97
C PHE A 94 4.95 -16.64 -20.37
N VAL A 95 4.15 -15.67 -20.78
CA VAL A 95 2.77 -15.89 -21.19
C VAL A 95 2.53 -15.17 -22.52
N PRO A 96 1.93 -15.85 -23.51
CA PRO A 96 1.56 -15.18 -24.75
C PRO A 96 0.47 -14.14 -24.49
N ASP A 97 0.67 -12.92 -24.99
CA ASP A 97 -0.35 -11.88 -25.00
C ASP A 97 -1.44 -12.16 -26.06
N GLN A 98 -2.39 -11.23 -26.22
CA GLN A 98 -3.47 -11.35 -27.22
C GLN A 98 -2.98 -11.41 -28.67
N LYS A 99 -1.73 -11.01 -28.93
CA LYS A 99 -1.07 -11.05 -30.25
C LYS A 99 -0.11 -12.25 -30.37
N GLY A 100 -0.05 -13.13 -29.37
CA GLY A 100 0.86 -14.27 -29.30
C GLY A 100 2.31 -13.91 -28.94
N GLN A 101 2.59 -12.68 -28.52
CA GLN A 101 3.92 -12.25 -28.09
C GLN A 101 4.17 -12.66 -26.64
N GLN A 102 5.36 -13.18 -26.34
CA GLN A 102 5.72 -13.59 -24.98
C GLN A 102 5.92 -12.37 -24.08
N THR A 103 5.19 -12.34 -22.96
CA THR A 103 5.23 -11.29 -21.94
C THR A 103 5.48 -11.88 -20.56
N ILE A 104 5.97 -11.04 -19.63
CA ILE A 104 6.07 -11.39 -18.21
C ILE A 104 4.86 -10.76 -17.52
N PRO A 105 3.86 -11.52 -17.04
CA PRO A 105 2.62 -10.96 -16.49
C PRO A 105 2.84 -9.89 -15.43
N LYS A 106 3.82 -10.11 -14.54
CA LYS A 106 4.19 -9.16 -13.47
C LYS A 106 4.71 -7.82 -13.98
N LEU A 107 5.29 -7.78 -15.19
CA LEU A 107 5.78 -6.57 -15.84
C LEU A 107 4.82 -6.06 -16.93
N ALA A 108 3.84 -6.87 -17.33
CA ALA A 108 2.76 -6.52 -18.26
C ALA A 108 1.61 -5.78 -17.54
N GLY A 109 1.96 -4.93 -16.57
CA GLY A 109 1.03 -4.12 -15.80
C GLY A 109 1.10 -2.64 -16.17
N LEU A 110 -0.03 -1.97 -16.07
CA LEU A 110 -0.11 -0.52 -16.11
C LEU A 110 0.21 0.04 -14.72
N THR A 111 1.21 0.90 -14.61
CA THR A 111 1.45 1.67 -13.38
C THR A 111 1.21 3.15 -13.66
N LEU A 112 0.25 3.74 -12.95
CA LEU A 112 -0.06 5.16 -12.96
C LEU A 112 0.59 5.80 -11.73
N ILE A 113 1.36 6.86 -11.94
CA ILE A 113 1.91 7.67 -10.86
C ILE A 113 1.15 8.98 -10.82
N ALA A 114 0.43 9.23 -9.73
CA ALA A 114 -0.21 10.50 -9.46
C ALA A 114 0.67 11.31 -8.52
N VAL A 115 0.85 12.59 -8.86
CA VAL A 115 1.58 13.54 -8.03
C VAL A 115 0.58 14.58 -7.54
N ASP A 116 0.46 14.73 -6.22
CA ASP A 116 -0.30 15.80 -5.61
C ASP A 116 0.63 16.72 -4.81
N VAL A 117 0.44 18.03 -4.93
CA VAL A 117 1.27 19.05 -4.24
C VAL A 117 0.43 19.93 -3.31
N ALA A 118 -0.88 19.71 -3.30
CA ALA A 118 -1.84 20.55 -2.61
C ALA A 118 -3.08 19.74 -2.24
N ARG A 119 -3.90 20.29 -1.34
CA ARG A 119 -5.21 19.73 -1.05
C ARG A 119 -6.08 19.81 -2.30
N LEU A 120 -6.53 18.67 -2.77
CA LEU A 120 -7.50 18.58 -3.85
C LEU A 120 -8.91 18.66 -3.27
N PRO A 121 -9.72 19.66 -3.65
CA PRO A 121 -11.13 19.67 -3.33
C PRO A 121 -11.81 18.46 -3.96
N SER A 122 -12.80 17.87 -3.29
CA SER A 122 -13.49 16.68 -3.81
C SER A 122 -14.18 16.88 -5.16
N LEU A 123 -14.55 18.11 -5.50
CA LEU A 123 -15.07 18.45 -6.82
C LEU A 123 -14.05 18.25 -7.95
N PHE A 124 -12.74 18.33 -7.68
CA PHE A 124 -11.71 18.06 -8.69
C PHE A 124 -11.68 16.59 -9.08
N ALA A 125 -11.87 15.67 -8.12
CA ALA A 125 -11.88 14.24 -8.38
C ALA A 125 -13.06 13.78 -9.26
N VAL A 126 -14.10 14.60 -9.43
CA VAL A 126 -15.29 14.25 -10.23
C VAL A 126 -15.47 15.11 -11.48
N ARG A 127 -14.67 16.16 -11.65
CA ARG A 127 -14.82 17.14 -12.75
C ARG A 127 -14.75 16.48 -14.13
N ASP A 128 -13.87 15.50 -14.26
CA ASP A 128 -13.57 14.81 -15.52
C ASP A 128 -14.12 13.37 -15.52
N ALA A 129 -15.00 13.03 -14.57
CA ALA A 129 -15.68 11.72 -14.50
C ALA A 129 -16.60 11.44 -15.69
N LEU A 130 -16.77 12.41 -16.59
CA LEU A 130 -17.54 12.30 -17.83
C LEU A 130 -16.64 12.18 -19.07
N SER A 131 -15.33 11.98 -18.91
CA SER A 131 -14.46 11.71 -20.05
C SER A 131 -14.88 10.42 -20.74
N ALA A 132 -15.02 10.50 -22.07
CA ALA A 132 -15.38 9.35 -22.91
C ALA A 132 -14.18 8.44 -23.24
N ASP A 133 -12.96 8.86 -22.86
CA ASP A 133 -11.73 8.08 -23.08
C ASP A 133 -11.34 7.33 -21.80
N LEU A 134 -10.98 6.05 -21.95
CA LEU A 134 -10.54 5.18 -20.86
C LEU A 134 -9.33 5.77 -20.11
N PHE A 135 -8.34 6.32 -20.82
CA PHE A 135 -7.21 6.98 -20.17
C PHE A 135 -7.64 8.24 -19.42
N GLY A 136 -8.60 8.95 -20.00
CA GLY A 136 -9.34 10.02 -19.35
C GLY A 136 -10.27 9.56 -18.22
N GLN A 137 -10.38 8.29 -17.86
CA GLN A 137 -11.03 7.85 -16.60
C GLN A 137 -10.00 7.36 -15.59
N LEU A 138 -8.89 6.79 -16.06
CA LEU A 138 -7.77 6.36 -15.22
C LEU A 138 -7.15 7.51 -14.42
N HIS A 139 -7.18 8.73 -14.95
CA HIS A 139 -6.72 9.92 -14.24
C HIS A 139 -7.51 10.20 -12.93
N LEU A 140 -8.69 9.59 -12.74
CA LEU A 140 -9.51 9.79 -11.54
C LEU A 140 -8.90 9.11 -10.30
N PHE A 141 -8.14 8.02 -10.45
CA PHE A 141 -7.68 7.22 -9.32
C PHE A 141 -6.78 8.01 -8.35
N GLY A 142 -5.76 8.67 -8.87
CA GLY A 142 -4.84 9.49 -8.08
C GLY A 142 -5.52 10.61 -7.28
N PRO A 143 -6.23 11.53 -7.96
CA PRO A 143 -7.01 12.57 -7.32
C PRO A 143 -8.07 12.04 -6.34
N SER A 144 -8.67 10.86 -6.61
CA SER A 144 -9.65 10.27 -5.69
C SER A 144 -9.01 9.87 -4.36
N ILE A 145 -7.86 9.17 -4.39
CA ILE A 145 -7.12 8.81 -3.18
C ILE A 145 -6.70 10.06 -2.41
N ALA A 146 -6.09 11.02 -3.10
CA ALA A 146 -5.62 12.26 -2.48
C ALA A 146 -6.79 13.04 -1.86
N THR A 147 -7.93 13.12 -2.54
CA THR A 147 -9.15 13.75 -2.01
C THR A 147 -9.66 13.04 -0.77
N LEU A 148 -9.84 11.71 -0.83
CA LEU A 148 -10.36 10.92 0.27
C LEU A 148 -9.47 11.06 1.51
N ARG A 149 -8.16 10.94 1.32
CA ARG A 149 -7.16 11.20 2.35
C ARG A 149 -7.35 12.58 2.97
N ASN A 150 -7.39 13.64 2.15
CA ASN A 150 -7.55 15.01 2.64
C ASN A 150 -8.86 15.18 3.42
N SER A 151 -9.95 14.53 2.98
CA SER A 151 -11.24 14.57 3.68
C SER A 151 -11.20 13.86 5.03
N LEU A 152 -10.66 12.65 5.10
CA LEU A 152 -10.51 11.90 6.36
C LEU A 152 -9.61 12.65 7.35
N GLN A 153 -8.47 13.16 6.87
CA GLN A 153 -7.55 13.93 7.69
C GLN A 153 -8.16 15.25 8.18
N PHE A 154 -8.95 15.93 7.33
CA PHE A 154 -9.63 17.17 7.74
C PHE A 154 -10.68 16.90 8.81
N GLU A 155 -11.56 15.91 8.60
CA GLU A 155 -12.62 15.57 9.53
C GLU A 155 -12.06 15.12 10.89
N HIS A 156 -11.08 14.22 10.87
CA HIS A 156 -10.49 13.68 12.10
C HIS A 156 -9.51 14.66 12.76
N GLY A 157 -8.68 15.36 11.97
CA GLY A 157 -7.72 16.32 12.46
C GLY A 157 -8.39 17.46 13.23
N LEU A 158 -9.46 18.05 12.66
CA LEU A 158 -10.20 19.13 13.33
C LEU A 158 -10.71 18.74 14.71
N THR A 159 -11.23 17.52 14.87
CA THR A 159 -11.71 17.02 16.16
C THR A 159 -10.58 16.68 17.13
N SER A 160 -9.38 16.43 16.61
CA SER A 160 -8.16 16.10 17.36
C SER A 160 -7.24 17.30 17.61
N GLY A 161 -7.66 18.51 17.20
CA GLY A 161 -6.90 19.74 17.41
C GLY A 161 -5.70 19.95 16.47
N TYR A 162 -5.65 19.27 15.32
CA TYR A 162 -4.57 19.45 14.35
C TYR A 162 -5.08 19.48 12.89
N ASP A 163 -4.25 19.98 11.98
CA ASP A 163 -4.51 19.92 10.55
C ASP A 163 -3.30 19.30 9.83
N SER A 164 -3.54 18.31 8.96
CA SER A 164 -2.48 17.71 8.14
C SER A 164 -2.51 18.30 6.73
N ILE A 165 -1.55 19.16 6.40
CA ILE A 165 -1.47 19.79 5.08
C ILE A 165 -0.32 19.19 4.26
N PRO A 166 -0.46 19.05 2.92
CA PRO A 166 0.67 18.77 2.05
C PRO A 166 1.77 19.84 2.22
N ALA A 167 3.00 19.39 2.43
CA ALA A 167 4.20 20.23 2.57
C ALA A 167 5.14 20.12 1.37
N GLY A 168 4.79 19.31 0.39
CA GLY A 168 5.46 19.15 -0.89
C GLY A 168 4.78 18.06 -1.71
N PRO A 169 5.44 17.54 -2.76
CA PRO A 169 4.87 16.49 -3.59
C PRO A 169 4.65 15.20 -2.82
N ASN A 170 3.43 14.67 -2.91
CA ASN A 170 3.09 13.30 -2.57
C ASN A 170 3.02 12.48 -3.86
N LEU A 171 3.43 11.22 -3.81
CA LEU A 171 3.38 10.30 -4.95
C LEU A 171 2.51 9.12 -4.58
N ILE A 172 1.55 8.83 -5.44
CA ILE A 172 0.64 7.70 -5.32
C ILE A 172 0.84 6.83 -6.56
N ALA A 173 1.08 5.54 -6.37
CA ALA A 173 1.16 4.56 -7.43
C ALA A 173 -0.12 3.72 -7.47
N PHE A 174 -0.78 3.73 -8.62
CA PHE A 174 -1.87 2.81 -8.93
C PHE A 174 -1.39 1.81 -9.96
N THR A 175 -1.38 0.51 -9.64
CA THR A 175 -0.93 -0.54 -10.56
C THR A 175 -2.09 -1.46 -10.92
N VAL A 176 -2.23 -1.80 -12.19
CA VAL A 176 -3.10 -2.86 -12.69
C VAL A 176 -2.23 -3.86 -13.45
N SER A 177 -2.02 -5.04 -12.90
CA SER A 177 -1.24 -6.11 -13.53
C SER A 177 -2.08 -7.35 -13.77
N GLN A 178 -1.68 -8.19 -14.71
CA GLN A 178 -2.28 -9.52 -14.84
C GLN A 178 -1.77 -10.42 -13.72
N VAL A 179 -2.66 -11.22 -13.14
CA VAL A 179 -2.21 -12.30 -12.28
C VAL A 179 -1.54 -13.38 -13.12
N ASP A 180 -0.56 -14.06 -12.54
CA ASP A 180 0.12 -15.19 -13.18
C ASP A 180 -0.93 -16.22 -13.64
N PRO A 181 -0.98 -16.60 -14.93
CA PRO A 181 -1.96 -17.57 -15.41
C PRO A 181 -1.69 -19.00 -14.94
N ALA A 182 -0.53 -19.28 -14.32
CA ALA A 182 -0.34 -20.53 -13.60
C ALA A 182 -1.25 -20.62 -12.36
N ASP A 183 -1.74 -19.49 -11.88
CA ASP A 183 -2.80 -19.44 -10.89
C ASP A 183 -4.13 -19.71 -11.60
N GLU A 184 -4.86 -20.74 -11.18
CA GLU A 184 -6.08 -21.26 -11.84
C GLU A 184 -7.16 -20.17 -12.04
N GLN A 185 -7.06 -19.06 -11.32
CA GLN A 185 -7.92 -17.91 -11.44
C GLN A 185 -7.30 -16.81 -12.31
N SER A 186 -7.61 -16.80 -13.61
CA SER A 186 -7.31 -15.63 -14.46
C SER A 186 -7.93 -14.37 -13.85
N GLY A 187 -7.13 -13.32 -13.65
CA GLY A 187 -7.61 -12.06 -13.05
C GLY A 187 -6.67 -10.88 -13.25
N LEU A 188 -7.10 -9.73 -12.77
CA LEU A 188 -6.28 -8.53 -12.66
C LEU A 188 -5.96 -8.27 -11.19
N ASP A 189 -4.72 -7.94 -10.93
CA ASP A 189 -4.24 -7.47 -9.64
C ASP A 189 -4.22 -5.94 -9.68
N VAL A 190 -5.01 -5.31 -8.79
CA VAL A 190 -5.10 -3.86 -8.72
C VAL A 190 -4.53 -3.40 -7.39
N THR A 191 -3.67 -2.39 -7.43
CA THR A 191 -2.95 -1.89 -6.26
C THR A 191 -2.99 -0.37 -6.18
N ALA A 192 -3.16 0.18 -4.99
CA ALA A 192 -2.89 1.58 -4.67
C ALA A 192 -1.82 1.64 -3.56
N ASP A 193 -0.87 2.56 -3.69
CA ASP A 193 0.27 2.71 -2.76
C ASP A 193 0.69 4.19 -2.69
N LEU A 194 0.76 4.77 -1.49
CA LEU A 194 1.34 6.08 -1.24
C LEU A 194 2.88 6.00 -1.12
N LEU A 195 3.56 6.08 -2.27
CA LEU A 195 5.02 6.04 -2.38
C LEU A 195 5.74 7.17 -1.63
N VAL A 196 5.23 8.39 -1.71
CA VAL A 196 5.81 9.55 -1.00
C VAL A 196 4.70 10.28 -0.28
N GLN A 197 4.91 10.49 1.00
CA GLN A 197 4.09 11.36 1.83
C GLN A 197 4.92 12.54 2.33
N ASN A 198 4.63 13.72 1.81
CA ASN A 198 5.16 14.98 2.30
C ASN A 198 4.04 15.81 2.91
N GLN A 199 3.81 15.59 4.20
CA GLN A 199 2.82 16.32 4.98
C GLN A 199 3.46 17.04 6.17
N ARG A 200 2.81 18.14 6.57
CA ARG A 200 3.10 18.91 7.76
C ARG A 200 1.85 18.94 8.61
N ILE A 201 2.01 18.65 9.90
CA ILE A 201 0.97 18.84 10.90
C ILE A 201 1.04 20.27 11.43
N ILE A 202 -0.12 20.92 11.53
CA ILE A 202 -0.30 22.24 12.14
C ILE A 202 -1.26 22.07 13.31
N ALA A 203 -0.83 22.44 14.51
CA ALA A 203 -1.73 22.50 15.67
C ALA A 203 -2.79 23.59 15.48
N LEU A 204 -4.05 23.28 15.79
CA LEU A 204 -5.18 24.19 15.65
C LEU A 204 -5.57 24.78 17.02
N GLY A 205 -4.85 25.84 17.42
CA GLY A 205 -5.12 26.64 18.62
C GLY A 205 -4.61 26.02 19.93
N ASP A 206 -5.02 26.60 21.07
CA ASP A 206 -4.67 26.16 22.43
C ASP A 206 -5.46 24.91 22.87
N VAL A 207 -6.04 24.16 21.93
CA VAL A 207 -6.67 22.88 22.24
C VAL A 207 -5.53 21.96 22.64
N ALA A 208 -5.35 21.76 23.95
CA ALA A 208 -4.47 20.73 24.47
C ALA A 208 -4.79 19.45 23.72
N SER A 209 -3.87 19.00 22.87
CA SER A 209 -4.14 17.80 22.11
C SER A 209 -4.06 16.68 23.13
N PRO A 210 -5.06 15.80 23.24
CA PRO A 210 -4.93 14.61 24.09
C PRO A 210 -3.79 13.67 23.60
N LEU A 211 -3.03 14.08 22.59
CA LEU A 211 -2.06 13.33 21.79
C LEU A 211 -0.68 14.02 21.76
N ASP A 212 -0.40 14.91 22.72
CA ASP A 212 0.66 15.95 22.69
C ASP A 212 2.09 15.51 22.32
N ASP A 213 2.47 14.22 22.37
CA ASP A 213 3.87 13.81 22.13
C ASP A 213 4.16 12.94 20.89
N LEU A 214 3.19 12.28 20.23
CA LEU A 214 3.54 11.40 19.09
C LEU A 214 2.42 11.09 18.08
N ALA A 215 1.17 11.45 18.35
CA ALA A 215 0.06 10.80 17.66
C ALA A 215 -0.44 11.44 16.35
N PRO A 216 -0.30 12.76 16.04
CA PRO A 216 -0.90 13.30 14.83
C PRO A 216 -0.38 12.68 13.52
N TYR A 217 0.92 12.39 13.43
CA TYR A 217 1.49 11.76 12.23
C TYR A 217 1.11 10.28 12.12
N LEU A 218 1.08 9.54 13.24
CA LEU A 218 0.63 8.15 13.29
C LEU A 218 -0.85 8.02 12.87
N VAL A 219 -1.72 8.86 13.43
CA VAL A 219 -3.13 8.94 13.03
C VAL A 219 -3.22 9.27 11.55
N THR A 220 -2.44 10.23 11.08
CA THR A 220 -2.43 10.65 9.68
C THR A 220 -2.06 9.50 8.74
N GLY A 221 -1.05 8.69 9.03
CA GLY A 221 -0.74 7.55 8.17
C GLY A 221 -1.74 6.41 8.28
N ALA A 222 -2.30 6.15 9.46
CA ALA A 222 -3.40 5.20 9.59
C ALA A 222 -4.61 5.63 8.73
N LEU A 223 -4.95 6.92 8.70
CA LEU A 223 -5.99 7.48 7.83
C LEU A 223 -5.64 7.39 6.34
N ASN A 224 -4.37 7.49 5.97
CA ASN A 224 -3.94 7.28 4.57
C ASN A 224 -4.21 5.86 4.14
N GLN A 225 -3.82 4.91 4.97
CA GLN A 225 -4.01 3.50 4.70
C GLN A 225 -5.50 3.14 4.63
N ILE A 226 -6.33 3.74 5.48
CA ILE A 226 -7.80 3.63 5.38
C ILE A 226 -8.29 4.20 4.04
N ALA A 227 -7.77 5.35 3.60
CA ALA A 227 -8.16 5.95 2.32
C ALA A 227 -7.85 5.00 1.15
N GLU A 228 -6.67 4.37 1.15
CA GLU A 228 -6.31 3.36 0.16
C GLU A 228 -7.26 2.15 0.19
N GLN A 229 -7.57 1.65 1.39
CA GLN A 229 -8.49 0.53 1.57
C GLN A 229 -9.91 0.85 1.08
N ILE A 230 -10.48 1.98 1.47
CA ILE A 230 -11.83 2.41 1.04
C ILE A 230 -11.89 2.59 -0.48
N LEU A 231 -10.83 3.08 -1.11
CA LEU A 231 -10.81 3.20 -2.57
C LEU A 231 -10.83 1.82 -3.25
N MET A 232 -10.13 0.85 -2.66
CA MET A 232 -9.97 -0.48 -3.24
C MET A 232 -11.13 -1.43 -2.92
N GLU A 233 -11.80 -1.26 -1.78
CA GLU A 233 -12.91 -2.11 -1.31
C GLU A 233 -14.05 -2.28 -2.36
N PRO A 234 -14.54 -1.22 -3.04
CA PRO A 234 -15.62 -1.35 -4.02
C PRO A 234 -15.21 -2.03 -5.32
N LEU A 235 -13.95 -1.89 -5.72
CA LEU A 235 -13.40 -2.64 -6.86
C LEU A 235 -13.45 -4.14 -6.58
N VAL A 236 -13.21 -4.53 -5.33
CA VAL A 236 -13.31 -5.91 -4.86
C VAL A 236 -14.77 -6.35 -4.71
N ALA A 237 -15.62 -5.55 -4.06
CA ALA A 237 -17.02 -5.90 -3.75
C ALA A 237 -17.93 -6.02 -4.99
N SER A 238 -17.49 -5.51 -6.16
CA SER A 238 -18.26 -5.60 -7.41
C SER A 238 -18.14 -6.96 -8.14
N GLY A 239 -17.23 -7.84 -7.70
CA GLY A 239 -17.18 -9.24 -8.14
C GLY A 239 -18.12 -10.08 -7.27
N ASP A 240 -18.86 -11.02 -7.86
CA ASP A 240 -19.77 -11.95 -7.18
C ASP A 240 -19.24 -12.40 -5.80
N ASP A 241 -20.16 -12.54 -4.82
CA ASP A 241 -20.01 -12.91 -3.40
C ASP A 241 -19.23 -14.21 -3.11
N SER A 242 -18.57 -14.81 -4.11
CA SER A 242 -17.61 -15.85 -3.84
C SER A 242 -16.44 -15.24 -3.06
N ALA A 243 -16.32 -15.66 -1.80
CA ALA A 243 -15.18 -15.44 -0.90
C ALA A 243 -13.80 -15.81 -1.49
N ALA A 244 -13.73 -16.25 -2.75
CA ALA A 244 -12.52 -16.49 -3.53
C ALA A 244 -11.93 -15.21 -4.18
N ASN A 245 -12.62 -14.07 -4.14
CA ASN A 245 -12.03 -12.78 -4.55
C ASN A 245 -11.08 -12.31 -3.44
N LEU A 246 -9.88 -12.91 -3.40
CA LEU A 246 -8.82 -12.59 -2.46
C LEU A 246 -8.45 -11.10 -2.61
N VAL A 247 -8.97 -10.29 -1.69
CA VAL A 247 -8.36 -9.02 -1.30
C VAL A 247 -6.93 -9.38 -0.91
N ARG A 248 -5.95 -8.88 -1.65
CA ARG A 248 -4.59 -8.90 -1.13
C ARG A 248 -4.67 -8.09 0.17
N PRO A 249 -4.22 -8.62 1.31
CA PRO A 249 -4.60 -8.00 2.55
C PRO A 249 -3.88 -6.66 2.71
N THR A 250 -4.67 -5.63 3.02
CA THR A 250 -4.13 -4.35 3.48
C THR A 250 -3.43 -4.57 4.83
N ILE A 251 -2.54 -3.66 5.24
CA ILE A 251 -1.92 -3.78 6.58
C ILE A 251 -2.98 -3.82 7.69
N GLY A 252 -4.10 -3.12 7.48
CA GLY A 252 -5.25 -3.10 8.38
C GLY A 252 -5.91 -4.47 8.47
N ALA A 253 -6.15 -5.12 7.33
CA ALA A 253 -6.65 -6.49 7.30
C ALA A 253 -5.66 -7.48 7.96
N ILE A 254 -4.35 -7.30 7.78
CA ILE A 254 -3.32 -8.11 8.46
C ILE A 254 -3.41 -7.91 9.98
N PHE A 255 -3.54 -6.67 10.45
CA PHE A 255 -3.63 -6.39 11.89
C PHE A 255 -4.94 -6.92 12.48
N GLU A 256 -6.07 -6.74 11.80
CA GLU A 256 -7.37 -7.27 12.20
C GLU A 256 -7.38 -8.81 12.25
N GLU A 257 -6.75 -9.47 11.27
CA GLU A 257 -6.61 -10.94 11.28
C GLU A 257 -5.67 -11.39 12.40
N SER A 258 -4.58 -10.67 12.63
CA SER A 258 -3.65 -10.97 13.72
C SER A 258 -4.35 -10.90 15.07
N GLU A 259 -5.13 -9.83 15.30
CA GLU A 259 -5.95 -9.68 16.50
C GLU A 259 -6.96 -10.84 16.64
N ARG A 260 -7.66 -11.19 15.56
CA ARG A 260 -8.62 -12.31 15.55
C ARG A 260 -7.95 -13.65 15.87
N ALA A 261 -6.72 -13.86 15.41
CA ALA A 261 -5.92 -15.04 15.67
C ALA A 261 -5.25 -15.01 17.05
N GLY A 262 -5.36 -13.92 17.82
CA GLY A 262 -4.69 -13.74 19.10
C GLY A 262 -3.17 -13.55 18.97
N VAL A 263 -2.70 -13.09 17.82
CA VAL A 263 -1.31 -12.71 17.56
C VAL A 263 -1.12 -11.24 17.98
N PRO A 264 -0.33 -10.94 19.02
CA PRO A 264 -0.12 -9.57 19.48
C PRO A 264 0.57 -8.71 18.42
N LEU A 265 0.27 -7.41 18.41
CA LEU A 265 1.11 -6.41 17.74
C LEU A 265 2.22 -5.96 18.69
N THR A 266 3.43 -5.82 18.17
CA THR A 266 4.61 -5.38 18.93
C THR A 266 5.33 -4.25 18.23
N ALA A 267 5.94 -3.36 19.02
CA ALA A 267 6.79 -2.28 18.53
C ALA A 267 8.26 -2.70 18.66
N VAL A 268 8.94 -2.76 17.52
CA VAL A 268 10.33 -3.15 17.37
C VAL A 268 11.16 -1.89 17.15
N THR A 269 12.16 -1.69 17.99
CA THR A 269 13.05 -0.53 17.95
C THR A 269 14.52 -0.93 17.87
N THR A 270 14.83 -2.22 18.02
CA THR A 270 16.20 -2.77 18.01
C THR A 270 16.25 -4.14 17.34
N ALA A 271 17.40 -4.49 16.78
CA ALA A 271 17.61 -5.76 16.08
C ALA A 271 17.38 -7.00 16.97
N ASP A 272 17.76 -6.93 18.25
CA ASP A 272 17.63 -8.07 19.18
C ASP A 272 16.17 -8.51 19.38
N GLN A 273 15.21 -7.61 19.17
CA GLN A 273 13.78 -7.92 19.26
C GLN A 273 13.26 -8.75 18.08
N LEU A 274 14.01 -8.83 16.97
CA LEU A 274 13.61 -9.64 15.80
C LEU A 274 13.63 -11.14 16.07
N ALA A 275 14.46 -11.60 17.01
CA ALA A 275 14.60 -13.02 17.31
C ALA A 275 13.31 -13.68 17.83
N GLY A 276 12.35 -12.88 18.33
CA GLY A 276 11.05 -13.36 18.81
C GLY A 276 9.95 -13.40 17.74
N LEU A 277 10.21 -12.89 16.53
CA LEU A 277 9.20 -12.71 15.49
C LEU A 277 9.11 -13.94 14.56
N ALA A 278 7.91 -14.45 14.35
CA ALA A 278 7.62 -15.59 13.48
C ALA A 278 7.18 -15.12 12.07
N HIS A 279 8.11 -14.51 11.34
CA HIS A 279 7.93 -14.08 9.95
C HIS A 279 8.95 -14.75 9.02
N SER A 280 8.78 -14.57 7.71
CA SER A 280 9.74 -15.04 6.72
C SER A 280 11.09 -14.32 6.84
N GLU A 281 12.14 -14.91 6.28
CA GLU A 281 13.47 -14.29 6.21
C GLU A 281 13.45 -12.95 5.46
N ASP A 282 12.66 -12.85 4.38
CA ASP A 282 12.51 -11.63 3.60
C ASP A 282 11.83 -10.52 4.40
N ALA A 283 10.79 -10.84 5.17
CA ALA A 283 10.13 -9.89 6.05
C ALA A 283 11.09 -9.40 7.15
N LEU A 284 11.77 -10.32 7.83
CA LEU A 284 12.72 -9.99 8.90
C LEU A 284 13.90 -9.14 8.37
N ALA A 285 14.43 -9.46 7.18
CA ALA A 285 15.48 -8.67 6.56
C ALA A 285 15.04 -7.23 6.23
N ARG A 286 13.79 -7.04 5.78
CA ARG A 286 13.24 -5.70 5.53
C ARG A 286 13.02 -4.91 6.81
N ILE A 287 12.49 -5.55 7.84
CA ILE A 287 12.33 -4.93 9.16
C ILE A 287 13.71 -4.51 9.69
N GLN A 288 14.72 -5.38 9.61
CA GLN A 288 16.10 -5.03 9.99
C GLN A 288 16.62 -3.82 9.22
N ALA A 289 16.44 -3.79 7.89
CA ALA A 289 16.88 -2.66 7.07
C ALA A 289 16.19 -1.34 7.44
N ALA A 290 14.96 -1.38 7.96
CA ALA A 290 14.27 -0.22 8.49
C ALA A 290 14.82 0.20 9.86
N LEU A 291 15.10 -0.76 10.76
CA LEU A 291 15.74 -0.48 12.05
C LEU A 291 17.12 0.16 11.88
N ASP A 292 17.89 -0.28 10.87
CA ASP A 292 19.20 0.30 10.52
C ASP A 292 19.09 1.77 10.08
N GLN A 293 17.91 2.19 9.63
CA GLN A 293 17.57 3.57 9.27
C GLN A 293 16.92 4.35 10.43
N ASN A 294 16.92 3.77 11.65
CA ASN A 294 16.29 4.29 12.86
C ASN A 294 14.76 4.40 12.81
N PHE A 295 14.07 3.61 11.98
CA PHE A 295 12.62 3.51 12.07
C PHE A 295 12.21 2.69 13.30
N VAL A 296 11.05 3.01 13.87
CA VAL A 296 10.29 2.13 14.76
C VAL A 296 9.34 1.30 13.91
N VAL A 297 9.28 0.00 14.13
CA VAL A 297 8.41 -0.90 13.35
C VAL A 297 7.30 -1.45 14.21
N VAL A 298 6.04 -1.27 13.80
CA VAL A 298 4.87 -1.90 14.44
C VAL A 298 4.41 -3.07 13.59
N VAL A 299 4.54 -4.28 14.13
CA VAL A 299 4.35 -5.54 13.40
C VAL A 299 3.64 -6.57 14.29
N PRO A 300 2.81 -7.47 13.74
CA PRO A 300 2.39 -8.67 14.47
C PRO A 300 3.59 -9.49 14.95
N GLU A 301 3.46 -10.27 16.02
CA GLU A 301 4.54 -11.20 16.44
C GLU A 301 4.72 -12.39 15.48
N ALA A 302 3.71 -12.67 14.64
CA ALA A 302 3.73 -13.72 13.64
C ALA A 302 2.96 -13.29 12.37
N ALA A 303 3.29 -13.87 11.21
CA ALA A 303 2.54 -13.62 9.99
C ALA A 303 1.05 -14.02 10.14
N ALA A 304 0.13 -13.15 9.69
CA ALA A 304 -1.30 -13.45 9.68
C ALA A 304 -1.64 -14.46 8.59
N THR A 305 -2.65 -15.31 8.77
CA THR A 305 -3.11 -16.24 7.72
C THR A 305 -4.38 -15.72 7.08
N ILE A 306 -4.33 -15.33 5.81
CA ILE A 306 -5.47 -14.78 5.07
C ILE A 306 -5.70 -15.63 3.82
N GLY A 307 -6.84 -16.33 3.78
CA GLY A 307 -7.14 -17.27 2.69
C GLY A 307 -6.12 -18.40 2.58
N ASP A 308 -5.73 -18.98 3.72
CA ASP A 308 -4.70 -20.04 3.86
C ASP A 308 -3.28 -19.64 3.44
N VAL A 309 -3.05 -18.35 3.14
CA VAL A 309 -1.72 -17.82 2.80
C VAL A 309 -1.19 -17.02 3.99
N PRO A 310 0.03 -17.32 4.49
CA PRO A 310 0.68 -16.47 5.48
C PRO A 310 1.08 -15.15 4.81
N VAL A 311 0.73 -14.03 5.42
CA VAL A 311 1.04 -12.69 4.94
C VAL A 311 1.62 -11.84 6.07
N SER A 312 2.76 -11.21 5.79
CA SER A 312 3.44 -10.29 6.70
C SER A 312 3.28 -8.85 6.25
N GLY A 313 3.03 -7.98 7.22
CA GLY A 313 2.99 -6.55 6.99
C GLY A 313 3.07 -5.76 8.29
N TRP A 314 3.54 -4.52 8.20
CA TRP A 314 3.89 -3.69 9.34
C TRP A 314 3.78 -2.20 9.00
N TRP A 315 3.82 -1.37 10.03
CA TRP A 315 4.06 0.06 9.90
C TRP A 315 5.52 0.39 10.23
N LEU A 316 6.11 1.27 9.43
CA LEU A 316 7.36 1.96 9.72
C LEU A 316 7.03 3.34 10.25
N ILE A 317 7.68 3.76 11.33
CA ILE A 317 7.45 5.06 11.97
C ILE A 317 8.81 5.74 12.11
N ASP A 318 8.99 6.90 11.50
CA ASP A 318 10.17 7.74 11.71
C ASP A 318 10.03 8.42 13.09
N PRO A 319 10.86 8.10 14.09
CA PRO A 319 10.73 8.68 15.42
C PRO A 319 11.06 10.17 15.46
N VAL A 320 11.75 10.72 14.44
CA VAL A 320 12.09 12.15 14.38
C VAL A 320 10.94 12.96 13.81
N SER A 321 10.36 12.51 12.71
CA SER A 321 9.28 13.25 12.04
C SER A 321 7.87 12.78 12.40
N GLY A 322 7.75 11.63 13.07
CA GLY A 322 6.49 10.94 13.36
C GLY A 322 5.85 10.29 12.12
N ARG A 323 6.40 10.50 10.91
CA ARG A 323 5.84 10.00 9.66
C ARG A 323 5.75 8.48 9.69
N THR A 324 4.70 7.97 9.06
CA THR A 324 4.43 6.54 9.05
C THR A 324 4.19 6.03 7.64
N TRP A 325 4.75 4.87 7.34
CA TRP A 325 4.55 4.16 6.09
C TRP A 325 4.06 2.76 6.41
N ASP A 326 3.21 2.21 5.57
CA ASP A 326 2.82 0.82 5.63
C ASP A 326 3.72 0.02 4.67
N GLN A 327 4.05 -1.22 5.03
CA GLN A 327 4.90 -2.06 4.19
C GLN A 327 4.59 -3.54 4.40
N THR A 328 4.60 -4.29 3.30
CA THR A 328 4.50 -5.75 3.27
C THR A 328 5.85 -6.40 3.02
N GLU A 329 5.92 -7.72 3.15
CA GLU A 329 7.10 -8.54 2.77
C GLU A 329 7.57 -8.29 1.33
N SER A 330 6.69 -7.89 0.41
CA SER A 330 7.07 -7.54 -0.96
C SER A 330 7.79 -6.19 -1.08
N GLY A 331 7.88 -5.42 0.01
CA GLY A 331 8.42 -4.07 0.06
C GLY A 331 7.41 -2.97 -0.34
N ARG A 332 6.17 -3.34 -0.66
CA ARG A 332 5.09 -2.41 -1.04
C ARG A 332 4.27 -2.02 0.18
N GLY A 333 3.98 -0.74 0.35
CA GLY A 333 2.81 -0.26 1.11
C GLY A 333 1.60 -0.46 0.20
N PHE A 334 0.50 -1.00 0.71
CA PHE A 334 -0.51 -1.50 -0.22
C PHE A 334 -1.89 -1.64 0.41
N ALA A 335 -2.86 -1.09 -0.30
CA ALA A 335 -4.18 -1.67 -0.43
C ALA A 335 -4.46 -2.14 -1.87
N GLY A 336 -5.20 -3.23 -1.99
CA GLY A 336 -5.68 -3.66 -3.29
C GLY A 336 -6.24 -5.06 -3.30
N GLY A 337 -6.52 -5.57 -4.49
CA GLY A 337 -7.28 -6.80 -4.62
C GLY A 337 -7.25 -7.38 -6.01
N ARG A 338 -7.72 -8.63 -6.07
CA ARG A 338 -7.85 -9.39 -7.29
C ARG A 338 -9.25 -9.21 -7.88
N ILE A 339 -9.30 -8.86 -9.16
CA ILE A 339 -10.52 -8.83 -9.97
C ILE A 339 -10.54 -10.06 -10.87
N VAL A 340 -11.37 -11.05 -10.55
CA VAL A 340 -11.43 -12.34 -11.28
C VAL A 340 -12.30 -12.28 -12.54
N HIS A 341 -13.18 -11.27 -12.69
CA HIS A 341 -14.06 -11.14 -13.86
C HIS A 341 -13.77 -9.90 -14.72
N ARG A 342 -13.32 -10.09 -15.97
CA ARG A 342 -13.06 -9.00 -16.94
C ARG A 342 -14.30 -8.16 -17.29
N SER A 343 -15.52 -8.70 -17.11
CA SER A 343 -16.77 -7.99 -17.44
C SER A 343 -17.19 -6.95 -16.41
N SER A 344 -16.63 -6.95 -15.19
CA SER A 344 -16.97 -5.97 -14.14
C SER A 344 -16.34 -4.59 -14.38
N LEU A 345 -15.12 -4.54 -14.94
CA LEU A 345 -14.45 -3.27 -15.28
C LEU A 345 -15.24 -2.44 -16.31
N ALA A 346 -15.89 -3.08 -17.28
CA ALA A 346 -16.74 -2.40 -18.26
C ALA A 346 -18.08 -1.89 -17.68
N ARG A 347 -18.49 -2.35 -16.49
CA ARG A 347 -19.70 -1.89 -15.78
C ARG A 347 -19.39 -0.91 -14.64
N ALA A 348 -18.12 -0.74 -14.27
CA ALA A 348 -17.69 0.14 -13.19
C ALA A 348 -17.98 1.62 -13.46
N ASP A 349 -18.17 2.02 -14.72
CA ASP A 349 -18.31 3.43 -15.15
C ASP A 349 -19.47 4.18 -14.45
N VAL A 350 -20.62 3.53 -14.26
CA VAL A 350 -21.78 4.14 -13.57
C VAL A 350 -21.74 3.88 -12.06
N SER A 351 -21.13 2.79 -11.62
CA SER A 351 -21.07 2.39 -10.21
C SER A 351 -19.98 3.12 -9.43
N TYR A 352 -18.87 3.46 -10.08
CA TYR A 352 -17.74 4.16 -9.48
C TYR A 352 -18.01 5.66 -9.31
N ALA A 353 -18.68 6.31 -10.27
CA ALA A 353 -19.18 7.68 -10.08
C ALA A 353 -20.22 7.76 -8.96
N LYS A 354 -21.12 6.76 -8.86
CA LYS A 354 -22.04 6.62 -7.71
C LYS A 354 -21.29 6.34 -6.41
N LEU A 355 -20.22 5.56 -6.44
CA LEU A 355 -19.35 5.32 -5.29
C LEU A 355 -18.67 6.60 -4.82
N LEU A 356 -18.02 7.39 -5.66
CA LEU A 356 -17.40 8.65 -5.23
C LEU A 356 -18.44 9.60 -4.60
N ASN A 357 -19.68 9.58 -5.11
CA ASN A 357 -20.80 10.31 -4.51
C ASN A 357 -21.28 9.68 -3.18
N ASN A 358 -21.19 8.36 -3.02
CA ASN A 358 -21.53 7.63 -1.80
C ASN A 358 -20.41 7.69 -0.74
N VAL A 359 -19.14 7.72 -1.12
CA VAL A 359 -17.97 7.89 -0.23
C VAL A 359 -18.07 9.23 0.50
N ARG A 360 -18.57 10.27 -0.18
CA ARG A 360 -18.97 11.54 0.47
C ARG A 360 -20.05 11.37 1.55
N LEU A 361 -20.95 10.40 1.40
CA LEU A 361 -22.00 10.07 2.37
C LEU A 361 -21.52 9.05 3.43
N TRP A 362 -20.53 8.21 3.12
CA TRP A 362 -19.99 7.14 3.96
C TRP A 362 -18.85 7.59 4.88
N ALA A 363 -18.24 8.77 4.65
CA ALA A 363 -17.23 9.32 5.56
C ALA A 363 -17.72 9.40 7.02
N ALA A 364 -19.03 9.61 7.25
CA ALA A 364 -19.63 9.67 8.58
C ALA A 364 -19.55 8.35 9.39
N PRO A 365 -19.85 7.14 8.84
CA PRO A 365 -19.68 5.87 9.56
C PRO A 365 -18.22 5.40 9.74
N TYR A 366 -17.27 5.73 8.86
CA TYR A 366 -15.85 5.36 9.05
C TYR A 366 -15.17 6.12 10.20
N ALA A 367 -15.82 7.13 10.78
CA ALA A 367 -15.46 7.72 12.07
C ALA A 367 -15.47 6.69 13.22
N ALA A 368 -16.14 5.53 13.07
CA ALA A 368 -16.08 4.43 14.05
C ALA A 368 -14.77 3.61 13.95
N LEU A 369 -14.23 3.40 12.75
CA LEU A 369 -12.91 2.77 12.55
C LEU A 369 -11.79 3.67 13.08
N GLY A 370 -11.91 4.98 12.88
CA GLY A 370 -11.05 5.97 13.52
C GLY A 370 -11.07 5.91 15.06
N ARG A 371 -12.18 5.47 15.68
CA ARG A 371 -12.23 5.23 17.13
C ARG A 371 -11.48 3.95 17.52
N CYS A 372 -11.52 2.90 16.70
CA CYS A 372 -10.72 1.69 16.93
C CYS A 372 -9.21 1.96 16.84
N ILE A 373 -8.77 2.77 15.87
CA ILE A 373 -7.38 3.22 15.77
C ILE A 373 -7.02 4.12 16.95
N GLY A 374 -7.93 5.00 17.39
CA GLY A 374 -7.76 5.77 18.63
C GLY A 374 -7.55 4.89 19.87
N ILE A 375 -8.20 3.72 19.93
CA ILE A 375 -8.01 2.73 21.01
C ILE A 375 -6.61 2.07 20.93
N VAL A 376 -6.13 1.74 19.73
CA VAL A 376 -4.78 1.16 19.53
C VAL A 376 -3.69 2.19 19.86
N ILE A 377 -3.86 3.45 19.45
CA ILE A 377 -2.95 4.54 19.77
C ILE A 377 -2.96 4.82 21.28
N ALA A 378 -4.13 4.82 21.92
CA ALA A 378 -4.23 4.94 23.37
C ALA A 378 -3.52 3.77 24.08
N ALA A 379 -3.61 2.55 23.55
CA ALA A 379 -2.87 1.40 24.08
C ALA A 379 -1.34 1.56 23.91
N ALA A 380 -0.87 2.07 22.77
CA ALA A 380 0.55 2.34 22.53
C ALA A 380 1.12 3.45 23.43
N VAL A 381 0.36 4.53 23.64
CA VAL A 381 0.71 5.61 24.59
C VAL A 381 0.65 5.13 26.05
N SER A 382 -0.26 4.20 26.37
CA SER A 382 -0.32 3.57 27.70
C SER A 382 0.92 2.71 28.01
N VAL A 383 1.59 2.18 26.99
CA VAL A 383 2.85 1.42 27.13
C VAL A 383 4.03 2.35 27.37
N SER A 384 4.06 3.56 26.79
CA SER A 384 5.07 4.57 27.15
C SER A 384 4.90 5.10 28.58
N ASP A 385 3.65 5.22 29.06
CA ASP A 385 3.32 5.65 30.41
C ASP A 385 3.47 4.56 31.49
N TYR A 386 3.77 3.31 31.10
CA TYR A 386 4.06 2.23 32.06
C TYR A 386 5.32 2.48 32.91
N THR A 387 6.10 3.51 32.56
CA THR A 387 7.22 4.00 33.39
C THR A 387 6.80 5.01 34.46
N SER A 388 5.56 5.52 34.49
CA SER A 388 5.08 6.42 35.53
C SER A 388 3.58 6.31 35.85
N THR A 389 3.26 5.70 36.99
CA THR A 389 2.01 5.80 37.80
C THR A 389 0.80 4.90 37.47
N GLY A 390 0.49 3.98 38.40
CA GLY A 390 -0.46 2.87 38.21
C GLY A 390 -1.92 3.06 38.64
N ASN A 391 -2.53 4.24 38.49
CA ASN A 391 -3.93 4.46 38.93
C ASN A 391 -4.95 4.76 37.81
N VAL A 392 -4.53 4.96 36.55
CA VAL A 392 -5.44 5.34 35.44
C VAL A 392 -6.16 4.12 34.82
N VAL A 393 -5.54 2.93 34.90
CA VAL A 393 -5.98 1.69 34.24
C VAL A 393 -7.39 1.23 34.63
N ASN A 394 -7.80 1.41 35.89
CA ASN A 394 -9.10 0.92 36.36
C ASN A 394 -10.29 1.74 35.83
N SER A 395 -10.09 3.02 35.50
CA SER A 395 -11.18 3.90 35.00
C SER A 395 -11.50 3.66 33.53
N ALA A 396 -10.50 3.31 32.72
CA ALA A 396 -10.69 2.97 31.30
C ALA A 396 -11.43 1.61 31.15
N ILE A 397 -11.09 0.62 31.99
CA ILE A 397 -11.72 -0.70 31.99
C ILE A 397 -13.19 -0.62 32.45
N GLU A 398 -13.53 0.21 33.44
CA GLU A 398 -14.91 0.46 33.88
C GLU A 398 -15.77 1.14 32.80
N THR A 399 -15.19 2.05 32.02
CA THR A 399 -15.86 2.71 30.89
C THR A 399 -16.14 1.72 29.76
N PHE A 400 -15.24 0.76 29.54
CA PHE A 400 -15.36 -0.30 28.53
C PHE A 400 -16.49 -1.31 28.82
N LYS A 401 -16.78 -1.59 30.09
CA LYS A 401 -17.86 -2.52 30.50
C LYS A 401 -19.27 -1.97 30.27
N ASN A 402 -19.42 -0.66 30.09
CA ASN A 402 -20.73 0.01 30.01
C ASN A 402 -21.18 0.35 28.59
N VAL A 403 -20.39 0.01 27.56
CA VAL A 403 -20.79 0.18 26.15
C VAL A 403 -21.62 -1.03 25.72
N ASN A 404 -22.92 -0.82 25.50
CA ASN A 404 -23.87 -1.88 25.14
C ASN A 404 -23.73 -2.23 23.64
N PRO A 405 -23.43 -3.48 23.25
CA PRO A 405 -23.22 -3.89 21.85
C PRO A 405 -24.45 -3.73 20.94
N THR A 406 -25.62 -3.47 21.51
CA THR A 406 -26.89 -3.42 20.77
C THR A 406 -27.11 -2.10 20.03
N ASP A 407 -26.41 -1.02 20.41
CA ASP A 407 -26.59 0.31 19.81
C ASP A 407 -25.89 0.46 18.44
N ALA A 408 -24.96 -0.45 18.09
CA ALA A 408 -24.25 -0.44 16.81
C ALA A 408 -25.07 -1.01 15.62
N LYS A 409 -26.19 -1.71 15.88
CA LYS A 409 -27.00 -2.35 14.81
C LYS A 409 -28.08 -1.47 14.18
N ASN A 410 -28.37 -0.30 14.75
CA ASN A 410 -29.48 0.57 14.30
C ASN A 410 -29.06 1.76 13.42
N CYS A 411 -27.83 1.77 12.89
CA CYS A 411 -27.33 2.84 12.01
C CYS A 411 -26.97 2.36 10.58
N VAL A 412 -27.72 1.40 10.04
CA VAL A 412 -27.69 1.03 8.61
C VAL A 412 -28.96 1.53 7.92
#